data_AF-A0A7S3AQ79-F1
#
_entry.id   AF-A0A7S3AQ79-F1
#
_cell.length_a   1.000
_cell.length_b   1.000
_cell.length_c   1.000
_cell.angle_alpha   90.00
_cell.angle_beta   90.00
_cell.angle_gamma   90.00
#
_symmetry.space_group_name_H-M   'P 1'
#
loop_
_entity.id
_entity.type
_entity.pdbx_description
1 polymer ?
#
loop_
_entity_poly.entity_id
_entity_poly.type
_entity_poly.pdbx_seq_one_letter_code
_entity_poly.pdbx_strand_id
1 'polypeptide(L)'
;GSIGPSRLFLNDVWSSSDGRSWEQLTSNASWSPRSGPRMIGFNGKLYLIAGEVGFTADTQLVDIWSSDDGAVWTLVTASPGFSPRSGHGVVVHAGEVLMIAGWPELHDLWASQDMLTWELRSNSTWNCNATKCGKFDFWPLVTSKGTILTVGGSNAYSTFGKMWADTWELTC
;
A
#
# COMPACT_ATOMS: atom_id res chain seq x y z
N GLY A 1 29.15 -11.83 11.95
CA GLY A 1 27.98 -12.30 11.20
C GLY A 1 27.50 -11.15 10.35
N SER A 2 27.60 -11.28 9.03
CA SER A 2 27.25 -10.24 8.07
C SER A 2 25.75 -9.94 8.14
N ILE A 3 25.39 -8.83 8.78
CA ILE A 3 24.08 -8.21 8.61
C ILE A 3 24.09 -7.67 7.18
N GLY A 4 23.23 -8.20 6.31
CA GLY A 4 23.04 -7.66 4.96
C GLY A 4 22.63 -6.19 5.01
N PRO A 5 22.54 -5.48 3.87
CA PRO A 5 22.13 -4.07 3.87
C PRO A 5 20.79 -3.93 4.57
N SER A 6 20.75 -3.22 5.71
CA SER A 6 19.51 -2.86 6.39
C SER A 6 18.74 -1.89 5.50
N ARG A 7 17.48 -2.19 5.18
CA ARG A 7 16.62 -1.19 4.51
C ARG A 7 16.45 0.02 5.43
N LEU A 8 16.75 1.20 4.91
CA LEU A 8 16.37 2.47 5.52
C LEU A 8 15.01 2.86 4.93
N PHE A 9 14.02 3.01 5.80
CA PHE A 9 12.73 3.57 5.38
C PHE A 9 12.80 5.08 5.38
N LEU A 10 12.05 5.70 4.47
CA LEU A 10 12.00 7.14 4.31
C LEU A 10 10.57 7.64 4.54
N ASN A 11 10.47 8.91 4.91
CA ASN A 11 9.26 9.71 5.00
C ASN A 11 9.45 11.04 4.26
N ASP A 12 10.34 11.08 3.28
CA ASP A 12 10.53 12.24 2.42
C ASP A 12 9.47 12.27 1.32
N VAL A 13 9.20 13.47 0.81
CA VAL A 13 8.29 13.70 -0.30
C VAL A 13 8.97 14.58 -1.33
N TRP A 14 8.93 14.13 -2.57
CA TRP A 14 9.52 14.81 -3.71
C TRP A 14 8.46 15.09 -4.77
N SER A 15 8.58 16.23 -5.44
CA SER A 15 7.69 16.64 -6.52
C SER A 15 8.49 16.99 -7.77
N SER A 16 7.87 16.77 -8.93
CA SER A 16 8.40 17.19 -10.21
C SER A 16 7.25 17.49 -11.16
N SER A 17 7.31 18.66 -11.81
CA SER A 17 6.33 19.07 -12.82
C SER A 17 6.67 18.55 -14.22
N ASP A 18 7.92 18.13 -14.45
CA ASP A 18 8.41 17.69 -15.75
C ASP A 18 9.03 16.29 -15.75
N GLY A 19 9.28 15.68 -14.59
CA GLY A 19 9.98 14.40 -14.44
C GLY A 19 11.49 14.47 -14.65
N ARG A 20 12.08 15.67 -14.81
CA ARG A 20 13.53 15.90 -14.95
C ARG A 20 14.10 16.63 -13.74
N SER A 21 13.44 17.69 -13.30
CA SER A 21 13.81 18.47 -12.13
C SER A 21 12.94 18.10 -10.93
N TRP A 22 13.58 17.82 -9.80
CA TRP A 22 12.92 17.34 -8.60
C TRP A 22 13.15 18.29 -7.43
N GLU A 23 12.09 18.61 -6.70
CA GLU A 23 12.11 19.41 -5.48
C GLU A 23 11.69 18.55 -4.30
N GLN A 24 12.46 18.61 -3.21
CA GLN A 24 12.08 17.96 -1.96
C GLN A 24 11.09 18.87 -1.21
N LEU A 25 9.82 18.48 -1.18
CA LEU A 25 8.77 19.21 -0.48
C LEU A 25 8.94 19.12 1.04
N THR A 26 9.35 17.94 1.52
CA THR A 26 9.73 17.72 2.92
C THR A 26 10.69 16.55 3.02
N SER A 27 11.69 16.67 3.88
CA SER A 27 12.61 15.58 4.22
C SER A 27 12.14 14.76 5.43
N ASN A 28 11.06 15.19 6.09
CA ASN A 28 10.56 14.59 7.33
C ASN A 28 9.05 14.84 7.47
N ALA A 29 8.24 14.15 6.67
CA ALA A 29 6.79 14.17 6.84
C ALA A 29 6.39 13.60 8.21
N SER A 30 5.22 13.99 8.72
CA SER A 30 4.81 13.71 10.10
C SER A 30 4.55 12.24 10.44
N TRP A 31 4.46 11.37 9.44
CA TRP A 31 4.41 9.92 9.66
C TRP A 31 5.79 9.32 9.86
N SER A 32 5.81 8.16 10.53
CA SER A 32 6.99 7.31 10.61
C SER A 32 7.48 6.88 9.22
N PRO A 33 8.81 6.89 8.98
CA PRO A 33 9.40 6.33 7.77
C PRO A 33 8.94 4.88 7.56
N ARG A 34 8.46 4.57 6.35
CA ARG A 34 7.80 3.28 6.08
C ARG A 34 8.00 2.78 4.65
N SER A 35 7.78 1.49 4.43
CA SER A 35 7.71 0.83 3.12
C SER A 35 6.32 0.26 2.88
N GLY A 36 6.01 -0.04 1.62
CA GLY A 36 4.73 -0.63 1.22
C GLY A 36 3.45 0.13 1.60
N PRO A 37 3.43 1.46 1.92
CA PRO A 37 2.17 2.16 2.00
C PRO A 37 1.58 2.24 0.60
N ARG A 38 0.27 2.53 0.50
CA ARG A 38 -0.33 2.96 -0.76
C ARG A 38 -0.78 4.39 -0.69
N MET A 39 -0.74 5.04 -1.85
CA MET A 39 -1.16 6.42 -2.01
C MET A 39 -2.33 6.51 -2.97
N ILE A 40 -3.22 7.45 -2.71
CA ILE A 40 -4.34 7.77 -3.61
C ILE A 40 -4.67 9.25 -3.54
N GLY A 41 -5.02 9.83 -4.68
CA GLY A 41 -5.68 11.13 -4.73
C GLY A 41 -7.20 10.94 -4.65
N PHE A 42 -7.86 11.60 -3.71
CA PHE A 42 -9.31 11.49 -3.53
C PHE A 42 -9.88 12.82 -3.02
N ASN A 43 -10.99 13.27 -3.59
CA ASN A 43 -11.65 14.54 -3.23
C ASN A 43 -10.70 15.74 -3.11
N GLY A 44 -9.72 15.83 -4.01
CA GLY A 44 -8.74 16.94 -4.06
C GLY A 44 -7.59 16.86 -3.05
N LYS A 45 -7.51 15.79 -2.26
CA LYS A 45 -6.43 15.54 -1.29
C LYS A 45 -5.60 14.33 -1.66
N LEU A 46 -4.36 14.31 -1.17
CA LEU A 46 -3.49 13.14 -1.15
C LEU A 46 -3.75 12.34 0.13
N TYR A 47 -3.74 11.02 0.01
CA TYR A 47 -3.82 10.11 1.16
C TYR A 47 -2.71 9.08 1.11
N LEU A 48 -2.11 8.81 2.27
CA LEU A 48 -1.16 7.72 2.51
C LEU A 48 -1.84 6.73 3.47
N ILE A 49 -1.89 5.46 3.07
CA ILE A 49 -2.60 4.40 3.79
C ILE A 49 -1.60 3.34 4.23
N ALA A 50 -1.55 3.09 5.55
CA ALA A 50 -0.87 1.96 6.17
C ALA A 50 0.63 1.85 5.77
N GLY A 51 1.13 0.62 5.55
CA GLY A 51 2.54 0.34 5.24
C GLY A 51 3.23 -0.46 6.35
N GLU A 52 4.56 -0.47 6.36
CA GLU A 52 5.36 -1.22 7.34
C GLU A 52 6.63 -0.50 7.75
N VAL A 53 7.06 -0.74 8.99
CA VAL A 53 8.34 -0.31 9.56
C VAL A 53 9.28 -1.50 9.82
N GLY A 54 9.01 -2.63 9.18
CA GLY A 54 9.78 -3.86 9.30
C GLY A 54 9.19 -4.98 8.46
N PHE A 55 9.66 -6.21 8.67
CA PHE A 55 9.29 -7.39 7.87
C PHE A 55 8.50 -8.45 8.65
N THR A 56 7.88 -8.06 9.76
CA THR A 56 7.07 -8.95 10.61
C THR A 56 5.65 -8.41 10.76
N ALA A 57 4.73 -9.26 11.22
CA ALA A 57 3.31 -8.93 11.30
C ALA A 57 3.08 -7.78 12.30
N ASP A 58 3.92 -7.74 13.34
CA ASP A 58 3.89 -6.71 14.38
C ASP A 58 4.50 -5.37 13.92
N THR A 59 5.11 -5.32 12.73
CA THR A 59 5.70 -4.09 12.16
C THR A 59 4.82 -3.45 11.08
N GLN A 60 3.61 -3.95 10.91
CA GLN A 60 2.62 -3.39 9.99
C GLN A 60 1.93 -2.18 10.61
N LEU A 61 1.60 -1.20 9.77
CA LEU A 61 0.92 0.03 10.14
C LEU A 61 -0.51 0.05 9.61
N VAL A 62 -1.35 0.92 10.16
CA VAL A 62 -2.78 1.00 9.83
C VAL A 62 -3.29 2.44 9.75
N ASP A 63 -2.44 3.40 10.11
CA ASP A 63 -2.76 4.82 10.12
C ASP A 63 -2.95 5.37 8.70
N ILE A 64 -3.84 6.36 8.60
CA ILE A 64 -4.12 7.09 7.37
C ILE A 64 -3.73 8.55 7.57
N TRP A 65 -2.94 9.08 6.64
CA TRP A 65 -2.53 10.48 6.62
C TRP A 65 -3.05 11.17 5.37
N SER A 66 -3.29 12.48 5.45
CA SER A 66 -3.71 13.30 4.31
C SER A 66 -2.89 14.57 4.17
N SER A 67 -2.82 15.08 2.95
CA SER A 67 -2.20 16.36 2.63
C SER A 67 -2.87 17.03 1.44
N ASP A 68 -2.84 18.35 1.45
CA ASP A 68 -3.29 19.20 0.34
C ASP A 68 -2.16 19.50 -0.66
N ASP A 69 -0.90 19.48 -0.21
CA ASP A 69 0.26 20.01 -0.96
C ASP A 69 1.44 19.04 -1.07
N GLY A 70 1.40 17.91 -0.35
CA GLY A 70 2.49 16.94 -0.26
C GLY A 70 3.62 17.34 0.70
N ALA A 71 3.62 18.56 1.25
CA ALA A 71 4.63 19.04 2.18
C ALA A 71 4.19 18.87 3.65
N VAL A 72 2.92 19.21 3.95
CA VAL A 72 2.36 19.13 5.31
C VAL A 72 1.32 18.03 5.36
N TRP A 73 1.43 17.15 6.36
CA TRP A 73 0.58 15.99 6.48
C TRP A 73 -0.07 15.87 7.84
N THR A 74 -1.36 15.52 7.82
CA THR A 74 -2.20 15.43 9.01
C THR A 74 -2.77 14.01 9.13
N LEU A 75 -2.71 13.46 10.35
CA LEU A 75 -3.31 12.17 10.65
C LEU A 75 -4.83 12.27 10.50
N VAL A 76 -5.40 11.44 9.63
CA VAL A 76 -6.86 11.32 9.43
C VAL A 76 -7.43 10.40 10.50
N THR A 77 -6.85 9.21 10.64
CA THR A 77 -7.24 8.24 11.66
C THR A 77 -6.09 7.28 11.93
N ALA A 78 -5.91 6.91 13.21
CA ALA A 78 -4.98 5.86 13.63
C ALA A 78 -5.61 4.46 13.66
N SER A 79 -6.94 4.36 13.50
CA SER A 79 -7.68 3.09 13.58
C SER A 79 -8.92 3.15 12.67
N PRO A 80 -8.75 2.98 11.34
CA PRO A 80 -9.84 3.02 10.36
C PRO A 80 -10.77 1.80 10.40
N GLY A 81 -10.47 0.77 11.21
CA GLY A 81 -11.31 -0.42 11.39
C GLY A 81 -10.82 -1.67 10.65
N PHE A 82 -10.01 -1.51 9.60
CA PHE A 82 -9.24 -2.62 9.01
C PHE A 82 -7.96 -2.89 9.82
N SER A 83 -7.38 -4.08 9.65
CA SER A 83 -6.14 -4.48 10.34
C SER A 83 -4.87 -3.89 9.69
N PRO A 84 -3.78 -3.69 10.47
CA PRO A 84 -2.50 -3.21 9.95
C PRO A 84 -1.97 -4.04 8.79
N ARG A 85 -1.43 -3.39 7.75
CA ARG A 85 -1.01 -4.07 6.52
C ARG A 85 -0.06 -3.28 5.61
N SER A 86 0.67 -4.00 4.75
CA SER A 86 1.48 -3.46 3.66
C SER A 86 1.21 -4.21 2.36
N GLY A 87 1.66 -3.63 1.23
CA GLY A 87 1.54 -4.28 -0.08
C GLY A 87 0.11 -4.44 -0.60
N HIS A 88 -0.90 -3.90 0.10
CA HIS A 88 -2.30 -3.88 -0.31
C HIS A 88 -2.50 -3.12 -1.63
N GLY A 89 -3.64 -3.25 -2.28
CA GLY A 89 -4.02 -2.45 -3.45
C GLY A 89 -4.96 -1.31 -3.07
N VAL A 90 -4.85 -0.15 -3.73
CA VAL A 90 -5.81 0.98 -3.56
C VAL A 90 -6.22 1.54 -4.91
N VAL A 91 -7.52 1.76 -5.13
CA VAL A 91 -8.07 2.43 -6.31
C VAL A 91 -9.31 3.26 -5.96
N VAL A 92 -9.55 4.33 -6.71
CA VAL A 92 -10.86 5.00 -6.72
C VAL A 92 -11.76 4.31 -7.74
N HIS A 93 -12.93 3.85 -7.32
CA HIS A 93 -13.91 3.23 -8.18
C HIS A 93 -15.33 3.66 -7.77
N ALA A 94 -16.13 4.09 -8.74
CA ALA A 94 -17.53 4.50 -8.52
C ALA A 94 -17.72 5.54 -7.39
N GLY A 95 -16.75 6.44 -7.20
CA GLY A 95 -16.79 7.49 -6.17
C GLY A 95 -16.31 7.04 -4.78
N GLU A 96 -15.88 5.79 -4.62
CA GLU A 96 -15.35 5.25 -3.38
C GLU A 96 -13.86 4.91 -3.53
N VAL A 97 -13.11 4.97 -2.44
CA VAL A 97 -11.78 4.38 -2.35
C VAL A 97 -11.92 2.93 -1.93
N LEU A 98 -11.35 2.02 -2.72
CA LEU A 98 -11.29 0.60 -2.40
C LEU A 98 -9.88 0.23 -1.96
N MET A 99 -9.77 -0.44 -0.82
CA MET A 99 -8.55 -1.08 -0.34
C MET A 99 -8.70 -2.58 -0.47
N ILE A 100 -7.77 -3.23 -1.16
CA ILE A 100 -7.84 -4.65 -1.53
C ILE A 100 -6.66 -5.38 -0.90
N ALA A 101 -6.94 -6.37 -0.07
CA ALA A 101 -5.98 -7.30 0.52
C ALA A 101 -4.76 -6.60 1.18
N GLY A 102 -3.57 -7.19 1.06
CA GLY A 102 -2.34 -6.77 1.71
C GLY A 102 -1.86 -7.78 2.75
N TRP A 103 -0.58 -7.81 3.07
CA TRP A 103 -0.13 -8.70 4.12
C TRP A 103 -0.40 -8.04 5.49
N PRO A 104 -1.02 -8.73 6.47
CA PRO A 104 -1.32 -10.18 6.49
C PRO A 104 -2.72 -10.58 5.99
N GLU A 105 -3.64 -9.64 5.73
CA GLU A 105 -5.01 -9.93 5.25
C GLU A 105 -5.10 -10.05 3.72
N LEU A 106 -4.98 -11.26 3.20
CA LEU A 106 -4.67 -11.48 1.79
C LEU A 106 -5.83 -11.42 0.81
N HIS A 107 -7.07 -11.21 1.27
CA HIS A 107 -8.25 -11.37 0.40
C HIS A 107 -9.46 -10.50 0.78
N ASP A 108 -9.32 -9.61 1.77
CA ASP A 108 -10.39 -8.68 2.12
C ASP A 108 -10.47 -7.51 1.12
N LEU A 109 -11.62 -6.86 1.08
CA LEU A 109 -11.87 -5.66 0.31
C LEU A 109 -12.68 -4.71 1.18
N TRP A 110 -12.11 -3.53 1.43
CA TRP A 110 -12.74 -2.46 2.17
C TRP A 110 -13.05 -1.29 1.24
N ALA A 111 -14.12 -0.55 1.54
CA ALA A 111 -14.49 0.67 0.81
C ALA A 111 -14.66 1.85 1.77
N SER A 112 -14.35 3.04 1.29
CA SER A 112 -14.58 4.30 2.00
C SER A 112 -15.01 5.41 1.05
N GLN A 113 -15.93 6.25 1.52
CA GLN A 113 -16.38 7.46 0.80
C GLN A 113 -15.73 8.74 1.33
N ASP A 114 -15.06 8.67 2.47
CA ASP A 114 -14.59 9.85 3.23
C ASP A 114 -13.16 9.69 3.78
N MET A 115 -12.52 8.54 3.57
CA MET A 115 -11.21 8.15 4.10
C MET A 115 -11.13 8.02 5.63
N LEU A 116 -12.24 8.20 6.34
CA LEU A 116 -12.35 8.11 7.79
C LEU A 116 -13.06 6.82 8.21
N THR A 117 -14.17 6.50 7.54
CA THR A 117 -14.99 5.32 7.79
C THR A 117 -14.79 4.30 6.68
N TRP A 118 -14.53 3.05 7.06
CA TRP A 118 -14.28 1.96 6.14
C TRP A 118 -15.24 0.81 6.39
N GLU A 119 -15.85 0.31 5.32
CA GLU A 119 -16.78 -0.81 5.33
C GLU A 119 -16.15 -2.03 4.66
N LEU A 120 -16.17 -3.18 5.33
CA LEU A 120 -15.78 -4.45 4.72
C LEU A 120 -16.81 -4.86 3.66
N ARG A 121 -16.43 -4.78 2.40
CA ARG A 121 -17.28 -5.15 1.25
C ARG A 121 -17.18 -6.62 0.91
N SER A 122 -16.01 -7.24 1.09
CA SER A 122 -15.81 -8.66 0.81
C SER A 122 -14.66 -9.20 1.63
N ASN A 123 -14.74 -10.48 2.00
CA ASN A 123 -13.61 -11.23 2.55
C ASN A 123 -13.26 -12.44 1.67
N SER A 124 -13.51 -12.30 0.35
CA SER A 124 -13.37 -13.39 -0.62
C SER A 124 -12.79 -12.95 -1.97
N THR A 125 -11.99 -11.88 -2.00
CA THR A 125 -11.39 -11.34 -3.23
C THR A 125 -10.64 -12.45 -3.97
N TRP A 126 -10.75 -12.47 -5.30
CA TRP A 126 -10.23 -13.53 -6.18
C TRP A 126 -10.81 -14.92 -5.90
N ASN A 127 -12.04 -15.00 -5.37
CA ASN A 127 -12.69 -16.25 -4.95
C ASN A 127 -11.87 -17.02 -3.91
N CYS A 128 -11.13 -16.30 -3.07
CA CYS A 128 -10.26 -16.86 -2.06
C CYS A 128 -10.90 -16.72 -0.67
N ASN A 129 -11.20 -17.83 0.00
CA ASN A 129 -11.84 -17.86 1.32
C ASN A 129 -10.98 -18.54 2.39
N ALA A 130 -9.67 -18.63 2.15
CA ALA A 130 -8.73 -19.26 3.05
C ALA A 130 -7.50 -18.37 3.22
N THR A 131 -6.87 -18.44 4.40
CA THR A 131 -5.61 -17.75 4.69
C THR A 131 -4.46 -18.19 3.79
N LYS A 132 -4.64 -19.29 3.05
CA LYS A 132 -3.66 -19.87 2.12
C LYS A 132 -3.64 -19.27 0.71
N CYS A 133 -4.63 -18.45 0.36
CA CYS A 133 -4.74 -17.84 -0.96
C CYS A 133 -4.81 -16.32 -0.85
N GLY A 134 -4.79 -15.64 -1.98
CA GLY A 134 -4.75 -14.18 -2.04
C GLY A 134 -3.33 -13.64 -2.25
N LYS A 135 -3.18 -12.33 -2.18
CA LYS A 135 -1.92 -11.66 -2.54
C LYS A 135 -1.71 -10.29 -1.90
N PHE A 136 -0.45 -9.88 -1.90
CA PHE A 136 0.05 -8.55 -1.59
C PHE A 136 1.07 -8.15 -2.66
N ASP A 137 1.63 -6.94 -2.60
CA ASP A 137 2.57 -6.37 -3.58
C ASP A 137 2.10 -6.44 -5.03
N PHE A 138 0.80 -6.22 -5.25
CA PHE A 138 0.19 -6.17 -6.58
C PHE A 138 -0.23 -4.74 -6.94
N TRP A 139 -0.60 -4.53 -8.21
CA TRP A 139 -1.06 -3.23 -8.71
C TRP A 139 -2.49 -3.32 -9.22
N PRO A 140 -3.46 -2.68 -8.53
CA PRO A 140 -4.80 -2.50 -9.05
C PRO A 140 -4.89 -1.28 -9.99
N LEU A 141 -5.78 -1.33 -10.97
CA LEU A 141 -6.18 -0.19 -11.78
C LEU A 141 -7.65 -0.30 -12.18
N VAL A 142 -8.30 0.84 -12.43
CA VAL A 142 -9.65 0.88 -12.99
C VAL A 142 -9.56 1.21 -14.47
N THR A 143 -10.13 0.33 -15.31
CA THR A 143 -10.20 0.53 -16.76
C THR A 143 -11.23 1.59 -17.13
N SER A 144 -11.17 2.12 -18.36
CA SER A 144 -12.17 3.04 -18.90
C SER A 144 -13.60 2.48 -18.94
N LYS A 145 -13.76 1.15 -18.84
CA LYS A 145 -15.06 0.48 -18.75
C LYS A 145 -15.56 0.30 -17.31
N GLY A 146 -14.84 0.83 -16.32
CA GLY A 146 -15.17 0.65 -14.91
C GLY A 146 -14.80 -0.71 -14.33
N THR A 147 -14.04 -1.54 -15.04
CA THR A 147 -13.56 -2.83 -14.49
C THR A 147 -12.29 -2.61 -13.68
N ILE A 148 -12.23 -3.19 -12.48
CA ILE A 148 -11.00 -3.25 -11.67
C ILE A 148 -10.14 -4.41 -12.20
N LEU A 149 -8.91 -4.11 -12.60
CA LEU A 149 -7.87 -5.10 -12.90
C LEU A 149 -6.87 -5.13 -11.76
N THR A 150 -6.32 -6.31 -11.47
CA THR A 150 -5.18 -6.46 -10.55
C THR A 150 -4.07 -7.20 -11.25
N VAL A 151 -2.85 -6.66 -11.24
CA VAL A 151 -1.70 -7.20 -11.97
C VAL A 151 -0.60 -7.58 -11.00
N GLY A 152 0.00 -8.75 -11.22
CA GLY A 152 1.10 -9.27 -10.40
C GLY A 152 0.71 -9.56 -8.95
N GLY A 153 1.72 -9.52 -8.08
CA GLY A 153 1.62 -9.79 -6.65
C GLY A 153 2.45 -10.98 -6.20
N SER A 154 2.64 -11.02 -4.88
CA SER A 154 3.21 -12.14 -4.15
C SER A 154 2.12 -12.87 -3.36
N ASN A 155 2.27 -14.18 -3.20
CA ASN A 155 1.45 -14.97 -2.27
C ASN A 155 2.18 -15.15 -0.93
N ALA A 156 1.44 -15.39 0.15
CA ALA A 156 2.01 -15.46 1.50
C ALA A 156 2.86 -16.70 1.80
N TYR A 157 2.94 -17.67 0.88
CA TYR A 157 3.62 -18.95 1.16
C TYR A 157 4.99 -19.10 0.51
N SER A 158 5.43 -18.14 -0.31
CA SER A 158 6.71 -18.30 -1.02
C SER A 158 7.71 -17.15 -0.99
N THR A 159 7.41 -15.96 -0.46
CA THR A 159 8.28 -14.81 -0.79
C THR A 159 8.64 -13.81 0.31
N PHE A 160 8.02 -13.82 1.50
CA PHE A 160 8.46 -12.91 2.57
C PHE A 160 9.62 -13.55 3.37
N GLY A 161 10.84 -13.01 3.21
CA GLY A 161 12.03 -13.45 3.96
C GLY A 161 13.01 -14.34 3.20
N LYS A 162 12.69 -14.80 1.98
CA LYS A 162 13.71 -15.24 1.03
C LYS A 162 14.17 -14.01 0.27
N MET A 163 15.13 -13.27 0.82
CA MET A 163 15.95 -12.39 -0.01
C MET A 163 16.61 -13.31 -1.04
N TRP A 164 16.12 -13.33 -2.28
CA TRP A 164 16.76 -14.10 -3.34
C TRP A 164 18.15 -13.52 -3.53
N ALA A 165 19.17 -14.29 -3.11
CA ALA A 165 20.37 -14.38 -3.91
C ALA A 165 19.92 -14.95 -5.27
N ASP A 166 20.02 -14.11 -6.29
CA ASP A 166 20.02 -14.37 -7.74
C ASP A 166 19.40 -15.67 -8.27
N THR A 167 18.51 -15.55 -9.25
CA THR A 167 18.65 -16.27 -10.52
C THR A 167 17.71 -15.67 -11.56
N TRP A 168 18.27 -14.83 -12.42
CA TRP A 168 17.76 -14.64 -13.78
C TRP A 168 18.37 -15.75 -14.64
N GLU A 169 17.54 -16.60 -15.24
CA GLU A 169 17.91 -17.28 -16.48
C GLU A 169 16.76 -17.12 -17.46
N LEU A 170 17.00 -16.29 -18.48
CA LEU A 170 16.25 -16.31 -19.72
C LEU A 170 16.95 -17.37 -20.57
N THR A 171 16.44 -18.59 -20.55
CA THR A 171 16.84 -19.60 -21.54
C THR A 171 16.06 -19.34 -22.83
N CYS A 172 16.81 -19.26 -23.94
CA CYS A 172 16.30 -19.04 -25.29
C CYS A 172 15.36 -20.16 -25.77
#